data_AF-A0A958ALA0-F1
#
_entry.id   AF-A0A958ALA0-F1
#
_cell.length_a   1.000
_cell.length_b   1.000
_cell.length_c   1.000
_cell.angle_alpha   90.00
_cell.angle_beta   90.00
_cell.angle_gamma   90.00
#
_symmetry.space_group_name_H-M   'P 1'
#
loop_
_entity.id
_entity.type
_entity.pdbx_description
1 polymer ?
#
loop_
_entity_poly.entity_id
_entity_poly.type
_entity_poly.pdbx_seq_one_letter_code
_entity_poly.pdbx_strand_id
1 'polypeptide(L)'
;MSLFTNAFIDEITSAVAAWHQELSTALGFATSSTAEANAVTTAPLRQQLSLLVEIANGELSRSLADKQTVQQVETALNQILSLLLGNPLYDRAPFPTDFWQSDLGVLVSRVRWWLWADDLITISNAAALAFGENTQANRMKIVRAIDSGLLDWVPDPSVANPQQNRRVLRPQVERLGAQRRLPE
;
A
#
# COMPACT_ATOMS: atom_id res chain seq x y z
N MET A 1 2.67 16.23 16.79
CA MET A 1 3.91 15.43 16.68
C MET A 1 3.86 14.71 15.36
N SER A 2 4.91 14.80 14.53
CA SER A 2 5.00 14.02 13.30
C SER A 2 5.13 12.53 13.66
N LEU A 3 4.40 11.68 12.93
CA LEU A 3 4.44 10.23 13.15
C LEU A 3 5.67 9.62 12.48
N PHE A 4 6.08 10.19 11.35
CA PHE A 4 7.24 9.77 10.59
C PHE A 4 8.24 10.92 10.47
N THR A 5 9.52 10.60 10.52
CA THR A 5 10.63 11.57 10.53
C THR A 5 11.61 11.30 9.38
N ASN A 6 12.51 12.24 9.12
CA ASN A 6 13.59 12.02 8.15
C ASN A 6 14.46 10.81 8.50
N ALA A 7 14.64 10.50 9.79
CA ALA A 7 15.37 9.32 10.23
C ALA A 7 14.70 8.01 9.76
N PHE A 8 13.36 7.98 9.73
CA PHE A 8 12.61 6.84 9.20
C PHE A 8 12.82 6.66 7.68
N ILE A 9 12.87 7.77 6.94
CA ILE A 9 13.17 7.74 5.49
C ILE A 9 14.60 7.21 5.26
N ASP A 10 15.56 7.65 6.07
CA ASP A 10 16.96 7.22 6.01
C ASP A 10 17.09 5.72 6.29
N GLU A 11 16.37 5.22 7.30
CA GLU A 11 16.35 3.80 7.66
C GLU A 11 15.82 2.93 6.52
N ILE A 12 14.67 3.27 5.94
CA ILE A 12 14.09 2.52 4.81
C ILE A 12 15.05 2.54 3.61
N THR A 13 15.58 3.72 3.27
CA THR A 13 16.47 3.87 2.11
C THR A 13 17.74 3.03 2.30
N SER A 14 18.29 3.00 3.52
CA SER A 14 19.47 2.20 3.85
C SER A 14 19.18 0.71 3.79
N ALA A 15 18.03 0.25 4.30
CA ALA A 15 17.62 -1.15 4.26
C ALA A 15 17.44 -1.65 2.81
N VAL A 16 16.79 -0.85 1.95
CA VAL A 16 16.62 -1.17 0.53
C VAL A 16 17.97 -1.22 -0.19
N ALA A 17 18.86 -0.25 0.07
CA ALA A 17 20.19 -0.24 -0.52
C ALA A 17 21.01 -1.48 -0.13
N ALA A 18 21.00 -1.84 1.16
CA ALA A 18 21.68 -3.03 1.67
C ALA A 18 21.16 -4.32 1.03
N TRP A 19 19.84 -4.46 0.89
CA TRP A 19 19.24 -5.62 0.25
C TRP A 19 19.63 -5.76 -1.23
N HIS A 20 19.60 -4.66 -1.99
CA HIS A 20 20.05 -4.67 -3.38
C HIS A 20 21.55 -4.96 -3.52
N GLN A 21 22.37 -4.51 -2.57
CA GLN A 21 23.80 -4.81 -2.55
C GLN A 21 24.07 -6.30 -2.27
N GLU A 22 23.32 -6.90 -1.34
CA GLU A 22 23.39 -8.34 -1.05
C GLU A 22 22.98 -9.16 -2.29
N LEU A 23 21.89 -8.80 -2.94
CA LEU A 23 21.40 -9.46 -4.16
C LEU A 23 22.41 -9.31 -5.32
N SER A 24 22.97 -8.11 -5.51
CA SER A 24 24.02 -7.85 -6.50
C SER A 24 25.24 -8.75 -6.28
N THR A 25 25.66 -8.89 -5.02
CA THR A 25 26.78 -9.77 -4.62
C THR A 25 26.46 -11.23 -4.90
N ALA A 26 25.25 -11.70 -4.55
CA ALA A 26 24.81 -13.07 -4.81
C ALA A 26 24.77 -13.42 -6.31
N LEU A 27 24.46 -12.43 -7.16
CA LEU A 27 24.46 -12.57 -8.61
C LEU A 27 25.85 -12.44 -9.26
N GLY A 28 26.90 -12.16 -8.47
CA GLY A 28 28.28 -12.08 -8.95
C GLY A 28 28.64 -10.74 -9.62
N PHE A 29 27.84 -9.69 -9.43
CA PHE A 29 28.23 -8.35 -9.86
C PHE A 29 29.31 -7.79 -8.92
N ALA A 30 30.39 -7.24 -9.50
CA ALA A 30 31.41 -6.57 -8.71
C ALA A 30 30.84 -5.29 -8.09
N THR A 31 30.96 -5.16 -6.77
CA THR A 31 30.66 -3.92 -6.03
C THR A 31 31.68 -2.86 -6.44
N SER A 32 31.39 -2.13 -7.52
CA SER A 32 32.14 -0.94 -7.91
C SER A 32 31.88 0.18 -6.90
N SER A 33 32.62 0.13 -5.79
CA SER A 33 32.70 1.18 -4.78
C SER A 33 33.35 2.43 -5.38
N THR A 34 32.58 3.33 -5.98
CA THR A 34 32.97 4.73 -6.20
C THR A 34 31.76 5.56 -6.65
N ALA A 35 30.93 6.05 -5.72
CA ALA A 35 30.20 7.34 -5.80
C ALA A 35 29.12 7.51 -4.70
N GLU A 36 29.36 7.13 -3.43
CA GLU A 36 28.23 6.89 -2.51
C GLU A 36 27.90 7.99 -1.48
N ALA A 37 28.63 9.11 -1.40
CA ALA A 37 28.34 10.12 -0.36
C ALA A 37 27.35 11.24 -0.78
N ASN A 38 27.22 11.54 -2.08
CA ASN A 38 26.40 12.68 -2.57
C ASN A 38 25.13 12.28 -3.34
N ALA A 39 24.94 11.00 -3.67
CA ALA A 39 23.76 10.52 -4.41
C ALA A 39 22.56 10.21 -3.51
N VAL A 40 22.76 10.08 -2.19
CA VAL A 40 21.72 9.69 -1.22
C VAL A 40 20.68 10.80 -1.01
N THR A 41 21.06 12.07 -1.19
CA THR A 41 20.16 13.22 -0.97
C THR A 41 19.26 13.53 -2.17
N THR A 42 19.63 13.07 -3.37
CA THR A 42 18.86 13.20 -4.64
C THR A 42 18.26 11.88 -5.11
N ALA A 43 18.34 10.81 -4.31
CA ALA A 43 17.80 9.52 -4.65
C ALA A 43 16.28 9.60 -4.87
N PRO A 44 15.74 9.16 -6.02
CA PRO A 44 14.32 9.19 -6.33
C PRO A 44 13.44 8.56 -5.23
N LEU A 45 13.93 7.48 -4.60
CA LEU A 45 13.26 6.81 -3.49
C LEU A 45 13.07 7.71 -2.27
N ARG A 46 14.08 8.51 -1.92
CA ARG A 46 14.01 9.45 -0.79
C ARG A 46 12.94 10.52 -1.02
N GLN A 47 12.89 11.06 -2.24
CA GLN A 47 11.88 12.07 -2.62
C GLN A 47 10.47 11.49 -2.57
N GLN A 48 10.29 10.26 -3.08
CA GLN A 48 9.03 9.53 -3.00
C GLN A 48 8.60 9.30 -1.55
N LEU A 49 9.50 8.80 -0.71
CA LEU A 49 9.22 8.57 0.71
C LEU A 49 8.90 9.87 1.45
N SER A 50 9.60 10.97 1.17
CA SER A 50 9.30 12.28 1.76
C SER A 50 7.88 12.72 1.45
N LEU A 51 7.46 12.63 0.17
CA LEU A 51 6.10 12.96 -0.26
C LEU A 51 5.05 12.09 0.46
N LEU A 52 5.31 10.79 0.61
CA LEU A 52 4.40 9.89 1.32
C LEU A 52 4.33 10.20 2.83
N VAL A 53 5.46 10.56 3.43
CA VAL A 53 5.56 10.94 4.86
C VAL A 53 4.79 12.22 5.14
N GLU A 54 4.91 13.24 4.30
CA GLU A 54 4.14 14.49 4.41
C GLU A 54 2.63 14.21 4.45
N ILE A 55 2.15 13.31 3.58
CA ILE A 55 0.75 12.90 3.54
C ILE A 55 0.35 12.14 4.81
N ALA A 56 1.15 11.18 5.25
CA ALA A 56 0.82 10.37 6.40
C ALA A 56 0.88 11.14 7.73
N ASN A 57 1.72 12.17 7.80
CA ASN A 57 1.76 13.15 8.88
C ASN A 57 0.58 14.14 8.82
N GLY A 58 -0.18 14.17 7.73
CA GLY A 58 -1.33 15.05 7.53
C GLY A 58 -0.97 16.47 7.10
N GLU A 59 0.26 16.69 6.62
CA GLU A 59 0.76 17.99 6.17
C GLU A 59 0.14 18.38 4.82
N LEU A 60 -0.22 17.40 4.00
CA LEU A 60 -0.86 17.59 2.70
C LEU A 60 -2.31 17.10 2.72
N SER A 61 -3.26 18.03 2.61
CA SER A 61 -4.70 17.73 2.61
C SER A 61 -5.22 17.35 1.23
N ARG A 62 -6.02 16.27 1.15
CA ARG A 62 -6.57 15.76 -0.12
C ARG A 62 -7.47 16.76 -0.85
N SER A 63 -8.21 17.59 -0.11
CA SER A 63 -9.12 18.61 -0.64
C SER A 63 -8.42 19.76 -1.35
N LEU A 64 -7.15 20.02 -1.01
CA LEU A 64 -6.33 21.09 -1.58
C LEU A 64 -5.39 20.58 -2.68
N ALA A 65 -5.26 19.25 -2.82
CA ALA A 65 -4.39 18.63 -3.81
C ALA A 65 -5.02 18.65 -5.21
N ASP A 66 -4.24 19.10 -6.18
CA ASP A 66 -4.59 19.03 -7.60
C ASP A 66 -4.48 17.59 -8.14
N LYS A 67 -5.02 17.36 -9.34
CA LYS A 67 -4.98 16.03 -9.98
C LYS A 67 -3.54 15.55 -10.20
N GLN A 68 -2.62 16.47 -10.47
CA GLN A 68 -1.21 16.15 -10.68
C GLN A 68 -0.56 15.63 -9.41
N THR A 69 -0.78 16.27 -8.26
CA THR A 69 -0.28 15.80 -6.95
C THR A 69 -0.81 14.42 -6.65
N VAL A 70 -2.11 14.17 -6.86
CA VAL A 70 -2.71 12.84 -6.64
C VAL A 70 -2.01 11.77 -7.48
N GLN A 71 -1.77 12.04 -8.76
CA GLN A 71 -1.09 11.11 -9.66
C GLN A 71 0.37 10.87 -9.26
N GLN A 72 1.07 11.92 -8.79
CA GLN A 72 2.44 11.80 -8.28
C GLN A 72 2.50 10.90 -7.05
N VAL A 73 1.56 11.07 -6.11
CA VAL A 73 1.45 10.26 -4.90
C VAL A 73 1.13 8.80 -5.23
N GLU A 74 0.18 8.57 -6.14
CA GLU A 74 -0.16 7.22 -6.59
C GLU A 74 1.04 6.54 -7.26
N THR A 75 1.79 7.27 -8.09
CA THR A 75 3.01 6.79 -8.73
C THR A 75 4.09 6.44 -7.71
N ALA A 76 4.34 7.35 -6.75
CA ALA A 76 5.32 7.14 -5.69
C ALA A 76 4.97 5.92 -4.83
N LEU A 77 3.69 5.78 -4.44
CA LEU A 77 3.20 4.63 -3.69
C LEU A 77 3.39 3.33 -4.47
N ASN A 78 2.97 3.30 -5.75
CA ASN A 78 3.11 2.11 -6.58
C ASN A 78 4.57 1.71 -6.79
N GLN A 79 5.47 2.67 -6.95
CA GLN A 79 6.91 2.41 -7.07
C GLN A 79 7.49 1.82 -5.78
N ILE A 80 7.16 2.39 -4.62
CA ILE A 80 7.60 1.86 -3.32
C ILE A 80 7.05 0.45 -3.10
N LEU A 81 5.77 0.22 -3.37
CA LEU A 81 5.19 -1.12 -3.24
C LEU A 81 5.80 -2.12 -4.23
N SER A 82 6.13 -1.69 -5.45
CA SER A 82 6.81 -2.52 -6.44
C SER A 82 8.24 -2.86 -6.03
N LEU A 83 8.94 -1.97 -5.31
CA LEU A 83 10.26 -2.25 -4.76
C LEU A 83 10.19 -3.23 -3.59
N LEU A 84 9.19 -3.08 -2.70
CA LEU A 84 9.06 -3.89 -1.49
C LEU A 84 8.48 -5.29 -1.74
N LEU A 85 7.52 -5.38 -2.66
CA LEU A 85 6.77 -6.61 -2.95
C LEU A 85 7.02 -7.13 -4.37
N GLY A 86 7.91 -6.50 -5.11
CA GLY A 86 8.25 -6.92 -6.47
C GLY A 86 8.73 -8.36 -6.47
N ASN A 87 7.93 -9.24 -7.03
CA ASN A 87 8.33 -10.61 -7.33
C ASN A 87 8.65 -10.70 -8.83
N PRO A 88 9.76 -11.34 -9.25
CA PRO A 88 10.05 -11.59 -10.67
C PRO A 88 8.92 -12.31 -11.42
N LEU A 89 8.06 -13.06 -10.72
CA LEU A 89 6.90 -13.73 -11.32
C LEU A 89 5.68 -12.82 -11.53
N TYR A 90 5.76 -11.54 -11.14
CA TYR A 90 4.63 -10.60 -11.13
C TYR A 90 3.40 -11.11 -10.37
N ASP A 91 3.60 -12.12 -9.51
CA ASP A 91 2.53 -12.67 -8.70
C ASP A 91 2.23 -11.72 -7.55
N ARG A 92 0.96 -11.34 -7.40
CA ARG A 92 0.53 -10.40 -6.37
C ARG A 92 0.36 -11.17 -5.07
N ALA A 93 1.45 -11.27 -4.30
CA ALA A 93 1.35 -11.75 -2.93
C ALA A 93 0.52 -10.75 -2.11
N PRO A 94 -0.51 -11.20 -1.37
CA PRO A 94 -1.25 -10.33 -0.47
C PRO A 94 -0.31 -9.85 0.66
N PHE A 95 -0.52 -8.63 1.13
CA PHE A 95 0.22 -8.13 2.29
C PHE A 95 -0.09 -9.00 3.52
N PRO A 96 0.93 -9.53 4.22
CA PRO A 96 0.69 -10.27 5.46
C PRO A 96 0.09 -9.34 6.52
N THR A 97 -0.64 -9.91 7.48
CA THR A 97 -1.31 -9.08 8.51
C THR A 97 -0.31 -8.29 9.35
N ASP A 98 0.86 -8.87 9.61
CA ASP A 98 1.91 -8.24 10.42
C ASP A 98 2.58 -7.06 9.71
N PHE A 99 2.57 -7.03 8.37
CA PHE A 99 3.05 -5.88 7.61
C PHE A 99 2.30 -4.61 8.01
N TRP A 100 0.99 -4.69 8.18
CA TRP A 100 0.15 -3.55 8.56
C TRP A 100 0.39 -3.02 9.97
N GLN A 101 1.11 -3.78 10.81
CA GLN A 101 1.52 -3.35 12.15
C GLN A 101 2.90 -2.67 12.15
N SER A 102 3.67 -2.81 11.07
CA SER A 102 4.95 -2.11 10.91
C SER A 102 4.74 -0.63 10.61
N ASP A 103 5.74 0.21 10.93
CA ASP A 103 5.71 1.64 10.62
C ASP A 103 5.49 1.91 9.12
N LEU A 104 6.08 1.09 8.26
CA LEU A 104 5.89 1.17 6.81
C LEU A 104 4.47 0.78 6.38
N GLY A 105 3.89 -0.24 7.02
CA GLY A 105 2.48 -0.58 6.81
C GLY A 105 1.53 0.53 7.27
N VAL A 106 1.85 1.20 8.38
CA VAL A 106 1.10 2.37 8.85
C VAL A 106 1.24 3.53 7.87
N LEU A 107 2.44 3.83 7.37
CA LEU A 107 2.68 4.84 6.33
C LEU A 107 1.82 4.54 5.09
N VAL A 108 1.93 3.32 4.55
CA VAL A 108 1.18 2.88 3.36
C VAL A 108 -0.32 2.96 3.60
N SER A 109 -0.81 2.55 4.76
CA SER A 109 -2.24 2.60 5.09
C SER A 109 -2.78 4.03 5.05
N ARG A 110 -2.06 4.99 5.65
CA ARG A 110 -2.44 6.41 5.68
C ARG A 110 -2.43 7.05 4.29
N VAL A 111 -1.41 6.75 3.48
CA VAL A 111 -1.35 7.22 2.09
C VAL A 111 -2.49 6.64 1.25
N ARG A 112 -2.75 5.33 1.36
CA ARG A 112 -3.87 4.68 0.66
C ARG A 112 -5.22 5.25 1.10
N TRP A 113 -5.37 5.56 2.38
CA TRP A 113 -6.55 6.26 2.88
C TRP A 113 -6.70 7.65 2.26
N TRP A 114 -5.61 8.41 2.19
CA TRP A 114 -5.60 9.73 1.56
C TRP A 114 -5.97 9.68 0.07
N LEU A 115 -5.51 8.65 -0.66
CA LEU A 115 -5.80 8.46 -2.08
C LEU A 115 -7.25 8.05 -2.35
N TRP A 116 -7.79 7.12 -1.57
CA TRP A 116 -9.02 6.40 -1.90
C TRP A 116 -10.10 6.45 -0.81
N ALA A 117 -10.05 7.42 0.12
CA ALA A 117 -11.00 7.53 1.23
C ALA A 117 -12.47 7.37 0.80
N ASP A 118 -12.85 7.97 -0.33
CA ASP A 118 -14.23 7.96 -0.84
C ASP A 118 -14.67 6.60 -1.43
N ASP A 119 -13.70 5.80 -1.87
CA ASP A 119 -13.92 4.50 -2.51
C ASP A 119 -13.73 3.32 -1.57
N LEU A 120 -13.17 3.53 -0.38
CA LEU A 120 -12.96 2.49 0.63
C LEU A 120 -14.25 2.19 1.38
N ILE A 121 -14.69 0.92 1.34
CA ILE A 121 -15.92 0.47 1.97
C ILE A 121 -15.67 -0.64 2.99
N THR A 122 -16.56 -0.77 3.97
CA THR A 122 -16.51 -1.83 4.99
C THR A 122 -16.82 -3.20 4.37
N ILE A 123 -16.40 -4.28 5.02
CA ILE A 123 -16.74 -5.66 4.61
C ILE A 123 -18.27 -5.86 4.53
N SER A 124 -19.02 -5.26 5.44
CA SER A 124 -20.49 -5.29 5.44
C SER A 124 -21.08 -4.64 4.19
N ASN A 125 -20.58 -3.45 3.83
CA ASN A 125 -21.03 -2.75 2.63
C ASN A 125 -20.59 -3.48 1.36
N ALA A 126 -19.37 -4.04 1.36
CA ALA A 126 -18.88 -4.85 0.25
C ALA A 126 -19.73 -6.10 0.02
N ALA A 127 -20.17 -6.76 1.09
CA ALA A 127 -21.06 -7.92 1.01
C ALA A 127 -22.42 -7.56 0.41
N ALA A 128 -23.02 -6.44 0.84
CA ALA A 128 -24.26 -5.93 0.25
C ALA A 128 -24.08 -5.54 -1.22
N LEU A 129 -22.96 -4.91 -1.57
CA LEU A 129 -22.68 -4.47 -2.94
C LEU A 129 -22.46 -5.64 -3.91
N ALA A 130 -21.65 -6.64 -3.52
CA ALA A 130 -21.33 -7.79 -4.38
C ALA A 130 -22.46 -8.82 -4.43
N PHE A 131 -23.20 -9.02 -3.33
CA PHE A 131 -24.15 -10.13 -3.18
C PHE A 131 -25.60 -9.71 -2.93
N GLY A 132 -25.90 -8.41 -2.95
CA GLY A 132 -27.25 -7.86 -2.75
C GLY A 132 -27.66 -7.74 -1.26
N GLU A 133 -27.07 -8.54 -0.37
CA GLU A 133 -27.44 -8.58 1.05
C GLU A 133 -26.25 -8.75 1.98
N ASN A 134 -26.30 -8.08 3.13
CA ASN A 134 -25.31 -8.18 4.20
C ASN A 134 -25.58 -9.35 5.16
N THR A 135 -25.44 -10.58 4.69
CA THR A 135 -25.50 -11.79 5.52
C THR A 135 -24.11 -12.19 6.03
N GLN A 136 -24.04 -12.96 7.12
CA GLN A 136 -22.76 -13.48 7.64
C GLN A 136 -22.04 -14.34 6.58
N ALA A 137 -22.78 -15.15 5.82
CA ALA A 137 -22.23 -15.96 4.74
C ALA A 137 -21.58 -15.09 3.64
N ASN A 138 -22.22 -13.98 3.26
CA ASN A 138 -21.70 -13.07 2.25
C ASN A 138 -20.48 -12.28 2.76
N ARG A 139 -20.47 -11.85 4.03
CA ARG A 139 -19.27 -11.26 4.66
C ARG A 139 -18.09 -12.24 4.64
N MET A 140 -18.34 -13.52 4.93
CA MET A 140 -17.28 -14.54 4.90
C MET A 140 -16.74 -14.77 3.49
N LYS A 141 -17.55 -14.64 2.44
CA LYS A 141 -17.07 -14.68 1.04
C LYS A 141 -16.13 -13.51 0.73
N ILE A 142 -16.42 -12.30 1.20
CA ILE A 142 -15.52 -11.15 1.06
C ILE A 142 -14.20 -11.41 1.79
N VAL A 143 -14.25 -11.90 3.04
CA VAL A 143 -13.04 -12.25 3.80
C VAL A 143 -12.18 -13.27 3.06
N ARG A 144 -12.80 -14.34 2.53
CA ARG A 144 -12.07 -15.33 1.72
C ARG A 144 -11.47 -14.74 0.44
N ALA A 145 -12.16 -13.83 -0.22
CA ALA A 145 -11.64 -13.13 -1.40
C ALA A 145 -10.45 -12.22 -1.06
N ILE A 146 -10.43 -11.64 0.15
CA ILE A 146 -9.27 -10.91 0.67
C ILE A 146 -8.12 -11.90 0.94
N ASP A 147 -8.39 -12.98 1.67
CA ASP A 147 -7.38 -13.96 2.07
C ASP A 147 -6.77 -14.69 0.86
N SER A 148 -7.54 -14.86 -0.23
CA SER A 148 -7.07 -15.43 -1.49
C SER A 148 -6.36 -14.42 -2.41
N GLY A 149 -6.22 -13.15 -2.00
CA GLY A 149 -5.60 -12.09 -2.82
C GLY A 149 -6.47 -11.58 -3.99
N LEU A 150 -7.75 -11.96 -4.05
CA LEU A 150 -8.68 -11.48 -5.09
C LEU A 150 -9.14 -10.03 -4.84
N LEU A 151 -9.20 -9.63 -3.57
CA LEU A 151 -9.49 -8.27 -3.14
C LEU A 151 -8.32 -7.72 -2.33
N ASP A 152 -7.89 -6.50 -2.66
CA ASP A 152 -6.99 -5.73 -1.82
C ASP A 152 -7.75 -5.15 -0.63
N TRP A 153 -7.07 -5.05 0.50
CA TRP A 153 -7.60 -4.39 1.68
C TRP A 153 -6.59 -3.41 2.30
N VAL A 154 -7.13 -2.46 3.06
CA VAL A 154 -6.37 -1.43 3.78
C VAL A 154 -6.96 -1.30 5.19
N PRO A 155 -6.14 -1.20 6.25
CA PRO A 155 -6.63 -0.88 7.58
C PRO A 155 -7.03 0.60 7.68
N ASP A 156 -8.19 0.85 8.27
CA ASP A 156 -8.66 2.20 8.63
C ASP A 156 -7.88 2.69 9.87
N PRO A 157 -7.08 3.77 9.75
CA PRO A 157 -6.27 4.27 10.85
C PRO A 157 -7.10 4.85 12.01
N SER A 158 -8.39 5.09 11.80
CA SER A 158 -9.30 5.65 12.82
C SER A 158 -9.95 4.58 13.69
N VAL A 159 -9.84 3.30 13.30
CA VAL A 159 -10.49 2.18 14.01
C VAL A 159 -9.43 1.31 14.67
N ALA A 160 -9.44 1.30 16.01
CA ALA A 160 -8.47 0.54 16.80
C ALA A 160 -8.62 -0.98 16.68
N ASN A 161 -9.84 -1.48 16.41
CA ASN A 161 -10.10 -2.92 16.33
C ASN A 161 -9.62 -3.52 15.00
N PRO A 162 -8.61 -4.41 14.98
CA PRO A 162 -8.05 -5.01 13.76
C PRO A 162 -9.03 -5.86 12.96
N GLN A 163 -10.10 -6.37 13.60
CA GLN A 163 -11.12 -7.16 12.91
C GLN A 163 -12.11 -6.27 12.15
N GLN A 164 -12.29 -5.02 12.60
CA GLN A 164 -13.28 -4.09 12.06
C GLN A 164 -12.65 -2.96 11.23
N ASN A 165 -11.34 -2.79 11.28
CA ASN A 165 -10.65 -1.73 10.55
C ASN A 165 -10.38 -2.10 9.08
N ARG A 166 -10.63 -3.34 8.65
CA ARG A 166 -10.42 -3.73 7.25
C ARG A 166 -11.40 -3.02 6.32
N ARG A 167 -10.86 -2.45 5.25
CA ARG A 167 -11.61 -1.76 4.19
C ARG A 167 -11.15 -2.28 2.84
N VAL A 168 -12.08 -2.37 1.90
CA VAL A 168 -11.82 -2.83 0.54
C VAL A 168 -12.23 -1.76 -0.46
N LEU A 169 -11.62 -1.76 -1.63
CA LEU A 169 -11.93 -0.80 -2.70
C LEU A 169 -13.26 -1.16 -3.37
N ARG A 170 -14.20 -0.21 -3.39
CA ARG A 170 -15.51 -0.35 -4.05
C ARG A 170 -15.38 -0.84 -5.50
N PRO A 171 -14.50 -0.29 -6.37
CA PRO A 171 -14.38 -0.78 -7.75
C PRO A 171 -13.93 -2.24 -7.87
N GLN A 172 -13.20 -2.78 -6.89
CA GLN A 172 -12.81 -4.19 -6.89
C GLN A 172 -14.00 -5.09 -6.54
N VAL A 173 -14.79 -4.66 -5.56
CA VAL A 173 -15.99 -5.37 -5.13
C VAL A 173 -17.06 -5.39 -6.22
N GLU A 174 -17.23 -4.29 -6.95
CA GLU A 174 -18.14 -4.23 -8.10
C GLU A 174 -17.73 -5.21 -9.20
N ARG A 175 -16.43 -5.28 -9.52
CA ARG A 175 -15.90 -6.26 -10.48
C ARG A 175 -16.12 -7.70 -10.02
N LEU A 176 -15.91 -7.98 -8.73
CA LEU A 176 -16.19 -9.29 -8.14
C LEU A 176 -17.68 -9.68 -8.29
N GLY A 177 -18.59 -8.73 -8.05
CA GLY A 177 -20.02 -8.93 -8.25
C GLY A 177 -20.38 -9.16 -9.71
N ALA A 178 -19.77 -8.41 -10.64
CA ALA A 178 -20.03 -8.51 -12.07
C ALA A 178 -19.58 -9.85 -12.67
N GLN A 179 -18.40 -10.36 -12.28
CA GLN A 179 -17.87 -11.65 -12.75
C GLN A 179 -18.80 -12.83 -12.43
N ARG A 180 -19.56 -12.73 -11.33
CA ARG A 180 -20.55 -13.75 -10.95
C ARG A 180 -21.85 -13.69 -11.73
N ARG A 181 -22.15 -12.57 -12.38
CA ARG A 181 -23.38 -12.37 -13.15
C ARG A 181 -23.22 -12.74 -14.63
N LEU A 182 -22.01 -13.11 -15.05
CA LEU A 182 -21.78 -13.65 -16.39
C LEU A 182 -22.34 -15.09 -16.45
N PRO A 183 -23.21 -15.43 -17.42
CA PRO A 183 -23.61 -16.81 -17.65
C PRO A 183 -22.41 -17.62 -18.15
N GLU A 184 -22.34 -18.91 -17.77
CA GLU A 184 -21.38 -19.88 -18.32
C GLU A 184 -21.53 -20.05 -19.84
#